data_AF-A0A432QB64-F1
#
_entry.id   AF-A0A432QB64-F1
#
_cell.length_a   1.000
_cell.length_b   1.000
_cell.length_c   1.000
_cell.angle_alpha   90.00
_cell.angle_beta   90.00
_cell.angle_gamma   90.00
#
_symmetry.space_group_name_H-M   'P 1'
#
loop_
_entity.id
_entity.type
_entity.pdbx_description
1 polymer ?
#
loop_
_entity_poly.entity_id
_entity_poly.type
_entity_poly.pdbx_seq_one_letter_code
_entity_poly.pdbx_strand_id
1 'polypeptide(L)'
;SYKIVKTALSWQDASTAAHDDGGYLANIGSIAENHEIYSRLYRYITQGEYPNTDTTSANGGEASYVWIGGNDLQFEGTWRWKNNNINFWSGGVNGNAVDGLYGNWGRDTNENPHEPDNANNQDAAGIALTRWPSSGSLGQASQWNDLIADTQLYSIIEHD
;
A
#
# COMPACT_ATOMS: atom_id res chain seq x y z
N SER A 1 1.70 -1.98 17.93
CA SER A 1 3.06 -1.51 17.56
C SER A 1 3.38 -1.87 16.12
N TYR A 2 4.33 -1.18 15.47
CA TYR A 2 4.72 -1.48 14.08
C TYR A 2 6.15 -2.00 13.94
N LYS A 3 6.36 -2.95 13.01
CA LYS A 3 7.65 -3.52 12.64
C LYS A 3 7.85 -3.48 11.13
N ILE A 4 8.99 -2.95 10.67
CA ILE A 4 9.37 -2.92 9.26
C ILE A 4 10.14 -4.19 8.93
N VAL A 5 9.74 -4.89 7.88
CA VAL A 5 10.41 -6.09 7.36
C VAL A 5 11.11 -5.72 6.06
N LYS A 6 12.45 -5.78 6.08
CA LYS A 6 13.33 -5.45 4.95
C LYS A 6 13.71 -6.66 4.09
N THR A 7 12.89 -7.69 4.14
CA THR A 7 12.95 -8.82 3.21
C THR A 7 11.88 -8.60 2.17
N ALA A 8 12.29 -8.45 0.91
CA ALA A 8 11.36 -8.27 -0.19
C ALA A 8 10.59 -9.57 -0.44
N LEU A 9 9.27 -9.51 -0.39
CA LEU A 9 8.37 -10.66 -0.53
C LEU A 9 7.17 -10.26 -1.40
N SER A 10 6.50 -11.27 -1.98
CA SER A 10 5.15 -11.08 -2.54
C SER A 10 4.19 -10.62 -1.43
N TRP A 11 3.06 -10.01 -1.79
CA TRP A 11 2.08 -9.58 -0.80
C TRP A 11 1.55 -10.76 0.03
N GLN A 12 1.32 -11.91 -0.61
CA GLN A 12 0.82 -13.12 0.07
C GLN A 12 1.86 -13.74 1.00
N ASP A 13 3.14 -13.77 0.61
CA ASP A 13 4.23 -14.25 1.47
C ASP A 13 4.49 -13.28 2.62
N ALA A 14 4.44 -11.97 2.38
CA ALA A 14 4.55 -10.93 3.40
C ALA A 14 3.40 -11.02 4.42
N SER A 15 2.16 -11.24 3.95
CA SER A 15 1.01 -11.48 4.82
C SER A 15 1.17 -12.73 5.69
N THR A 16 1.73 -13.80 5.12
CA THR A 16 2.01 -15.05 5.87
C THR A 16 3.08 -14.80 6.92
N ALA A 17 4.19 -14.15 6.54
CA ALA A 17 5.27 -13.81 7.45
C ALA A 17 4.81 -12.87 8.58
N ALA A 18 3.91 -11.93 8.30
CA ALA A 18 3.31 -11.05 9.29
C ALA A 18 2.51 -11.83 10.34
N HIS A 19 1.68 -12.77 9.88
CA HIS A 19 0.91 -13.67 10.75
C HIS A 19 1.83 -14.55 11.61
N ASP A 20 2.87 -15.15 11.01
CA ASP A 20 3.83 -15.98 11.73
C ASP A 20 4.66 -15.18 12.76
N ASP A 21 4.82 -13.87 12.54
CA ASP A 21 5.42 -12.92 13.48
C ASP A 21 4.43 -12.45 14.57
N GLY A 22 3.22 -13.01 14.62
CA GLY A 22 2.19 -12.70 15.61
C GLY A 22 1.44 -11.39 15.36
N GLY A 23 1.52 -10.84 14.14
CA GLY A 23 0.83 -9.61 13.74
C GLY A 23 0.08 -9.77 12.42
N TYR A 24 -0.08 -8.67 11.70
CA TYR A 24 -0.66 -8.63 10.36
C TYR A 24 -0.04 -7.50 9.55
N LEU A 25 -0.09 -7.55 8.22
CA LEU A 25 0.29 -6.38 7.41
C LEU A 25 -0.58 -5.20 7.82
N ALA A 26 0.04 -4.05 8.06
CA ALA A 26 -0.61 -2.94 8.76
C ALA A 26 -1.94 -2.54 8.12
N ASN A 27 -2.94 -2.34 8.97
CA ASN A 27 -4.20 -1.72 8.58
C ASN A 27 -4.06 -0.22 8.80
N ILE A 28 -4.71 0.58 7.95
CA ILE A 28 -4.65 2.03 8.10
C ILE A 28 -6.09 2.57 8.17
N GLY A 29 -6.57 2.78 9.39
CA GLY A 29 -7.90 3.25 9.70
C GLY A 29 -8.02 4.77 9.88
N SER A 30 -6.91 5.52 9.82
CA SER A 30 -6.95 6.97 9.98
C SER A 30 -5.76 7.69 9.33
N ILE A 31 -5.92 9.01 9.12
CA ILE A 31 -4.82 9.87 8.69
C ILE A 31 -3.66 9.92 9.70
N ALA A 32 -3.96 9.85 11.01
CA ALA A 32 -2.94 9.87 12.06
C ALA A 32 -2.08 8.61 12.01
N GLU A 33 -2.71 7.46 11.79
CA GLU A 33 -2.04 6.18 11.58
C GLU A 33 -1.22 6.15 10.29
N ASN A 34 -1.78 6.66 9.18
CA ASN A 34 -1.06 6.78 7.92
C ASN A 34 0.23 7.61 8.08
N HIS A 35 0.15 8.73 8.80
CA HIS A 35 1.31 9.57 9.09
C HIS A 35 2.33 8.88 10.00
N GLU A 36 1.89 8.17 11.04
CA GLU A 36 2.80 7.42 11.93
C GLU A 36 3.55 6.33 11.17
N ILE A 37 2.83 5.54 10.36
CA ILE A 37 3.42 4.51 9.50
C ILE A 37 4.42 5.16 8.52
N TYR A 38 4.00 6.17 7.76
CA TYR A 38 4.88 6.81 6.80
C TYR A 38 6.12 7.44 7.46
N SER A 39 5.97 8.08 8.62
CA SER A 39 7.11 8.64 9.38
C SER A 39 8.13 7.57 9.75
N ARG A 40 7.67 6.39 10.18
CA ARG A 40 8.54 5.24 10.47
C ARG A 40 9.25 4.74 9.22
N LEU A 41 8.50 4.55 8.13
CA LEU A 41 9.07 4.10 6.86
C LEU A 41 10.14 5.06 6.37
N TYR A 42 9.84 6.36 6.34
CA TYR A 42 10.77 7.42 5.95
C TYR A 42 12.02 7.46 6.84
N ARG A 43 11.86 7.22 8.14
CA ARG A 43 12.98 7.24 9.10
C ARG A 43 13.90 6.03 8.98
N TYR A 44 13.35 4.86 8.70
CA TYR A 44 14.07 3.59 8.82
C TYR A 44 14.38 2.90 7.49
N ILE A 45 13.77 3.29 6.38
CA ILE A 45 14.14 2.87 5.03
C ILE A 45 14.88 4.02 4.37
N THR A 46 16.19 3.87 4.22
CA THR A 46 17.05 4.89 3.62
C THR A 46 16.88 4.92 2.10
N GLN A 47 17.19 6.05 1.45
CA GLN A 47 17.10 6.15 -0.01
C GLN A 47 17.98 5.13 -0.75
N GLY A 48 19.09 4.68 -0.15
CA GLY A 48 19.94 3.62 -0.71
C GLY A 48 19.26 2.25 -0.72
N GLU A 49 18.16 2.07 0.01
CA GLU A 49 17.37 0.84 0.07
C GLU A 49 16.14 0.87 -0.85
N TYR A 50 15.81 2.02 -1.44
CA TYR A 50 14.66 2.15 -2.34
C TYR A 50 14.69 1.15 -3.52
N PRO A 51 15.85 0.86 -4.15
CA PRO A 51 15.93 -0.16 -5.19
C PRO A 51 15.48 -1.57 -4.78
N ASN A 52 15.42 -1.88 -3.48
CA ASN A 52 14.95 -3.17 -2.98
C ASN A 52 13.42 -3.25 -2.87
N THR A 53 12.72 -2.14 -3.14
CA THR A 53 11.28 -2.00 -3.00
C THR A 53 10.70 -1.08 -4.09
N ASP A 54 11.45 -0.91 -5.18
CA ASP A 54 11.08 -0.16 -6.37
C ASP A 54 10.24 -1.03 -7.31
N THR A 55 9.40 -0.37 -8.10
CA THR A 55 8.56 -1.02 -9.09
C THR A 55 8.89 -0.55 -10.51
N THR A 56 8.08 -0.94 -11.49
CA THR A 56 8.26 -0.54 -12.90
C THR A 56 7.19 0.47 -13.32
N SER A 57 7.29 1.06 -14.51
CA SER A 57 6.27 1.98 -15.01
C SER A 57 4.92 1.30 -15.22
N ALA A 58 4.91 0.00 -15.53
CA ALA A 58 3.70 -0.80 -15.69
C ALA A 58 3.09 -1.30 -14.37
N ASN A 59 3.74 -1.04 -13.23
CA ASN A 59 3.28 -1.53 -11.93
C ASN A 59 3.71 -0.50 -10.90
N GLY A 60 2.88 0.47 -10.54
CA GLY A 60 3.24 1.49 -9.53
C GLY A 60 4.15 2.63 -10.03
N GLY A 61 4.28 2.84 -11.34
CA GLY A 61 4.85 4.08 -11.88
C GLY A 61 6.32 4.36 -11.53
N GLU A 62 7.15 3.32 -11.38
CA GLU A 62 8.59 3.40 -11.04
C GLU A 62 8.88 4.08 -9.68
N ALA A 63 7.97 3.96 -8.72
CA ALA A 63 8.19 4.41 -7.35
C ALA A 63 8.55 3.26 -6.41
N SER A 64 8.94 3.61 -5.19
CA SER A 64 9.24 2.66 -4.12
C SER A 64 8.05 2.55 -3.18
N TYR A 65 7.66 1.33 -2.83
CA TYR A 65 6.48 1.06 -2.01
C TYR A 65 6.78 0.12 -0.87
N VAL A 66 5.89 0.04 0.11
CA VAL A 66 5.92 -0.94 1.19
C VAL A 66 4.54 -1.57 1.30
N TRP A 67 4.47 -2.90 1.41
CA TRP A 67 3.20 -3.61 1.55
C TRP A 67 2.45 -3.23 2.83
N ILE A 68 1.14 -2.98 2.67
CA ILE A 68 0.15 -2.82 3.74
C ILE A 68 -0.96 -3.87 3.57
N GLY A 69 -1.87 -4.00 4.54
CA GLY A 69 -2.81 -5.13 4.61
C GLY A 69 -4.00 -5.10 3.64
N GLY A 70 -4.12 -4.07 2.81
CA GLY A 70 -5.23 -3.90 1.86
C GLY A 70 -5.08 -4.77 0.62
N ASN A 71 -6.17 -5.38 0.17
CA ASN A 71 -6.23 -6.17 -1.07
C ASN A 71 -7.68 -6.29 -1.58
N ASP A 72 -7.86 -6.56 -2.87
CA ASP A 72 -9.13 -6.97 -3.48
C ASP A 72 -9.00 -8.27 -4.31
N LEU A 73 -7.93 -9.04 -4.06
CA LEU A 73 -7.61 -10.37 -4.64
C LEU A 73 -8.80 -11.33 -4.84
N GLN A 74 -9.81 -11.28 -3.96
CA GLN A 74 -10.97 -12.16 -4.06
C GLN A 74 -12.07 -11.60 -4.97
N PHE A 75 -12.26 -10.28 -4.94
CA PHE A 75 -13.35 -9.59 -5.60
C PHE A 75 -12.90 -8.20 -6.02
N GLU A 76 -12.56 -8.07 -7.31
CA GLU A 76 -12.19 -6.82 -7.96
C GLU A 76 -13.02 -5.62 -7.49
N GLY A 77 -12.34 -4.56 -7.06
CA GLY A 77 -12.95 -3.33 -6.56
C GLY A 77 -13.55 -3.46 -5.17
N THR A 78 -13.36 -4.57 -4.44
CA THR A 78 -13.78 -4.72 -3.04
C THR A 78 -12.57 -4.86 -2.14
N TRP A 79 -12.03 -3.71 -1.74
CA TRP A 79 -10.79 -3.62 -0.98
C TRP A 79 -10.99 -3.90 0.50
N ARG A 80 -10.30 -4.92 1.00
CA ARG A 80 -10.44 -5.44 2.36
C ARG A 80 -9.10 -5.50 3.08
N TRP A 81 -9.15 -5.30 4.38
CA TRP A 81 -8.02 -5.60 5.26
C TRP A 81 -7.89 -7.11 5.45
N LYS A 82 -6.70 -7.67 5.23
CA LYS A 82 -6.47 -9.12 5.26
C LYS A 82 -6.76 -9.78 6.61
N ASN A 83 -6.47 -9.10 7.71
CA ASN A 83 -6.59 -9.68 9.05
C ASN A 83 -8.04 -9.91 9.50
N ASN A 84 -8.96 -9.01 9.13
CA ASN A 84 -10.33 -8.98 9.66
C ASN A 84 -11.42 -8.96 8.58
N ASN A 85 -11.04 -8.96 7.30
CA ASN A 85 -11.92 -8.92 6.14
C ASN A 85 -12.87 -7.70 6.07
N ILE A 86 -12.60 -6.63 6.83
CA ILE A 86 -13.37 -5.38 6.75
C ILE A 86 -13.15 -4.78 5.37
N ASN A 87 -14.24 -4.57 4.63
CA ASN A 87 -14.27 -3.83 3.38
C ASN A 87 -14.15 -2.33 3.70
N PHE A 88 -13.03 -1.71 3.33
CA PHE A 88 -12.77 -0.28 3.61
C PHE A 88 -12.98 0.61 2.38
N TRP A 89 -12.94 0.04 1.18
CA TRP A 89 -13.11 0.80 -0.06
C TRP A 89 -13.81 -0.03 -1.14
N SER A 90 -14.71 0.61 -1.91
CA SER A 90 -15.47 -0.04 -2.98
C SER A 90 -15.38 0.75 -4.29
N GLY A 91 -14.96 0.08 -5.36
CA GLY A 91 -14.68 0.63 -6.69
C GLY A 91 -13.19 0.85 -6.97
N GLY A 92 -12.87 1.22 -8.22
CA GLY A 92 -11.53 1.66 -8.65
C GLY A 92 -11.29 3.15 -8.38
N VAL A 93 -10.71 3.86 -9.35
CA VAL A 93 -10.35 5.30 -9.28
C VAL A 93 -11.48 6.20 -8.79
N ASN A 94 -12.73 5.90 -9.18
CA ASN A 94 -13.93 6.66 -8.76
C ASN A 94 -14.70 5.96 -7.63
N GLY A 95 -14.04 5.04 -6.92
CA GLY A 95 -14.58 4.34 -5.77
C GLY A 95 -14.78 5.26 -4.58
N ASN A 96 -15.29 4.68 -3.50
CA ASN A 96 -15.59 5.41 -2.28
C ASN A 96 -15.26 4.58 -1.05
N ALA A 97 -14.92 5.28 0.04
CA ALA A 97 -14.82 4.69 1.35
C ALA A 97 -16.14 4.05 1.78
N VAL A 98 -16.07 2.86 2.36
CA VAL A 98 -17.23 2.15 2.91
C VAL A 98 -17.45 2.64 4.34
N ASP A 99 -18.69 3.01 4.68
CA ASP A 99 -19.07 3.46 6.03
C ASP A 99 -18.19 4.59 6.62
N GLY A 100 -17.61 5.43 5.75
CA GLY A 100 -16.72 6.51 6.17
C GLY A 100 -15.35 6.06 6.67
N LEU A 101 -14.97 4.81 6.41
CA LEU A 101 -13.62 4.29 6.70
C LEU A 101 -12.55 5.07 5.92
N TYR A 102 -11.31 4.96 6.39
CA TYR A 102 -10.20 5.70 5.79
C TYR A 102 -9.69 5.05 4.50
N GLY A 103 -9.37 5.89 3.52
CA GLY A 103 -8.70 5.51 2.28
C GLY A 103 -7.76 6.62 1.83
N ASN A 104 -6.54 6.29 1.43
CA ASN A 104 -5.52 7.27 1.00
C ASN A 104 -4.91 6.92 -0.35
N TRP A 105 -5.76 6.48 -1.29
CA TRP A 105 -5.36 6.18 -2.66
C TRP A 105 -4.71 7.36 -3.37
N GLY A 106 -3.81 7.05 -4.31
CA GLY A 106 -3.05 8.00 -5.12
C GLY A 106 -3.90 9.08 -5.77
N ARG A 107 -3.46 10.32 -5.58
CA ARG A 107 -4.01 11.53 -6.20
C ARG A 107 -2.89 12.39 -6.77
N ASP A 108 -3.20 13.10 -7.85
CA ASP A 108 -2.29 14.11 -8.36
C ASP A 108 -2.26 15.35 -7.43
N THR A 109 -1.41 16.32 -7.77
CA THR A 109 -1.25 17.57 -7.01
C THR A 109 -2.48 18.48 -7.02
N ASN A 110 -3.48 18.19 -7.84
CA ASN A 110 -4.78 18.87 -7.87
C ASN A 110 -5.89 18.03 -7.20
N GLU A 111 -5.52 16.98 -6.47
CA GLU A 111 -6.42 16.05 -5.76
C GLU A 111 -7.32 15.21 -6.69
N ASN A 112 -7.02 15.12 -7.99
CA ASN A 112 -7.73 14.19 -8.87
C ASN A 112 -7.34 12.76 -8.53
N PRO A 113 -8.30 11.83 -8.38
CA PRO A 113 -8.00 10.44 -8.10
C PRO A 113 -7.37 9.75 -9.30
N HIS A 114 -6.37 8.92 -9.02
CA HIS A 114 -5.78 8.02 -10.01
C HIS A 114 -5.74 6.56 -9.54
N GLU A 115 -5.87 6.28 -8.24
CA GLU A 115 -5.85 4.90 -7.71
C GLU A 115 -7.13 4.57 -6.91
N PRO A 116 -7.47 3.28 -6.72
CA PRO A 116 -6.86 2.14 -7.39
C PRO A 116 -7.35 2.02 -8.83
N ASP A 117 -6.46 1.82 -9.81
CA ASP A 117 -6.81 1.77 -11.23
C ASP A 117 -6.88 0.38 -11.84
N ASN A 118 -6.42 -0.64 -11.10
CA ASN A 118 -6.28 -2.02 -11.50
C ASN A 118 -5.48 -2.20 -12.82
N ALA A 119 -4.46 -1.37 -13.04
CA ALA A 119 -3.63 -1.46 -14.22
C ALA A 119 -2.80 -2.76 -14.22
N ASN A 120 -3.08 -3.66 -15.16
CA ASN A 120 -2.40 -4.97 -15.26
C ASN A 120 -2.75 -5.95 -14.11
N ASN A 121 -3.99 -5.92 -13.61
CA ASN A 121 -4.47 -6.86 -12.59
C ASN A 121 -3.71 -6.69 -11.25
N GLN A 122 -3.77 -5.47 -10.71
CA GLN A 122 -3.14 -5.04 -9.47
C GLN A 122 -4.13 -5.17 -8.32
N ASP A 123 -3.85 -6.10 -7.40
CA ASP A 123 -4.85 -6.51 -6.40
C ASP A 123 -4.36 -6.33 -4.94
N ALA A 124 -3.21 -5.69 -4.74
CA ALA A 124 -2.53 -5.58 -3.45
C ALA A 124 -2.08 -4.15 -3.15
N ALA A 125 -2.41 -3.63 -1.96
CA ALA A 125 -2.12 -2.23 -1.61
C ALA A 125 -0.68 -2.04 -1.08
N GLY A 126 0.02 -1.04 -1.63
CA GLY A 126 1.30 -0.57 -1.14
C GLY A 126 1.25 0.92 -0.76
N ILE A 127 1.88 1.30 0.35
CA ILE A 127 2.11 2.71 0.69
C ILE A 127 3.42 3.19 0.05
N ALA A 128 3.38 4.33 -0.63
CA ALA A 128 4.53 4.81 -1.39
C ALA A 128 5.53 5.57 -0.50
N LEU A 129 6.81 5.29 -0.69
CA LEU A 129 7.93 6.05 -0.12
C LEU A 129 8.23 7.31 -0.96
N THR A 130 7.98 7.23 -2.26
CA THR A 130 8.20 8.30 -3.24
C THR A 130 6.90 8.62 -4.00
N ARG A 131 6.89 9.73 -4.72
CA ARG A 131 5.77 10.08 -5.62
C ARG A 131 5.85 9.28 -6.92
N TRP A 132 4.71 9.04 -7.58
CA TRP A 132 4.67 8.31 -8.85
C TRP A 132 3.78 9.00 -9.91
N PRO A 133 4.20 8.96 -11.19
CA PRO A 133 5.60 8.84 -11.59
C PRO A 133 6.44 9.93 -10.90
N SER A 134 7.75 10.07 -11.17
CA SER A 134 8.61 11.03 -10.46
C SER A 134 8.12 12.50 -10.45
N SER A 135 7.20 12.87 -11.34
CA SER A 135 6.47 14.15 -11.35
C SER A 135 5.42 14.29 -10.23
N GLY A 136 4.88 13.17 -9.72
CA GLY A 136 3.74 13.09 -8.82
C GLY A 136 2.40 13.32 -9.51
N SER A 137 2.29 12.99 -10.80
CA SER A 137 1.06 13.18 -11.56
C SER A 137 0.01 12.09 -11.36
N LEU A 138 0.32 11.00 -10.65
CA LEU A 138 -0.63 9.92 -10.31
C LEU A 138 -0.74 9.73 -8.78
N GLY A 139 0.34 9.95 -8.04
CA GLY A 139 0.31 9.89 -6.58
C GLY A 139 1.51 10.55 -5.91
N GLN A 140 1.36 10.84 -4.62
CA GLN A 140 2.38 11.42 -3.74
C GLN A 140 2.89 10.38 -2.74
N ALA A 141 4.09 10.59 -2.22
CA ALA A 141 4.58 9.80 -1.09
C ALA A 141 3.56 9.81 0.08
N SER A 142 3.49 8.70 0.82
CA SER A 142 2.49 8.42 1.86
C SER A 142 1.08 8.04 1.36
N GLN A 143 0.77 8.18 0.07
CA GLN A 143 -0.46 7.65 -0.54
C GLN A 143 -0.30 6.18 -0.93
N TRP A 144 -1.42 5.56 -1.27
CA TRP A 144 -1.50 4.13 -1.59
C TRP A 144 -1.67 3.93 -3.09
N ASN A 145 -1.10 2.83 -3.58
CA ASN A 145 -1.29 2.32 -4.93
C ASN A 145 -1.69 0.84 -4.84
N ASP A 146 -2.52 0.37 -5.76
CA ASP A 146 -2.69 -1.04 -6.03
C ASP A 146 -1.54 -1.54 -6.90
N LEU A 147 -0.97 -2.68 -6.54
CA LEU A 147 0.22 -3.22 -7.18
C LEU A 147 0.02 -4.70 -7.48
N ILE A 148 0.82 -5.20 -8.42
CA ILE A 148 0.79 -6.61 -8.78
C ILE A 148 1.23 -7.39 -7.54
N ALA A 149 0.39 -8.29 -7.04
CA ALA A 149 0.59 -8.94 -5.73
C ALA A 149 1.89 -9.78 -5.64
N ASP A 150 2.43 -10.24 -6.78
CA ASP A 150 3.69 -10.98 -6.86
C ASP A 150 4.95 -10.10 -6.78
N THR A 151 4.78 -8.78 -6.76
CA THR A 151 5.91 -7.83 -6.65
C THR A 151 6.67 -8.06 -5.34
N GLN A 152 8.00 -8.05 -5.41
CA GLN A 152 8.84 -8.25 -4.25
C GLN A 152 9.11 -6.91 -3.56
N LEU A 153 8.41 -6.65 -2.46
CA LEU A 153 8.53 -5.40 -1.70
C LEU A 153 8.80 -5.67 -0.22
N TYR A 154 9.37 -4.67 0.45
CA TYR A 154 9.37 -4.61 1.91
C TYR A 154 7.93 -4.51 2.42
N SER A 155 7.74 -4.82 3.71
CA SER A 155 6.41 -4.75 4.34
C SER A 155 6.47 -4.10 5.72
N ILE A 156 5.31 -3.67 6.21
CA ILE A 156 5.14 -3.22 7.58
C ILE A 156 4.07 -4.05 8.28
N ILE A 157 4.46 -4.61 9.43
CA ILE A 157 3.61 -5.43 10.30
C ILE A 157 3.07 -4.53 11.42
N GLU A 158 1.81 -4.73 11.75
CA GLU A 158 1.14 -4.23 12.93
C GLU A 158 0.89 -5.37 13.93
N HIS A 159 1.12 -5.07 15.21
CA HIS A 159 0.84 -5.93 16.35
C HIS A 159 -0.10 -5.20 17.30
N ASP A 160 -1.08 -5.88 17.88
CA ASP A 160 -2.01 -5.28 18.86
C ASP A 160 -1.39 -5.12 20.26
#